data_AF-A0A423GP11-F1
#
_entry.id   AF-A0A423GP11-F1
#
_cell.length_a   1.000
_cell.length_b   1.000
_cell.length_c   1.000
_cell.angle_alpha   90.00
_cell.angle_beta   90.00
_cell.angle_gamma   90.00
#
_symmetry.space_group_name_H-M   'P 1'
#
loop_
_entity.id
_entity.type
_entity.pdbx_description
1 polymer ?
#
loop_
_entity_poly.entity_id
_entity_poly.type
_entity_poly.pdbx_seq_one_letter_code
_entity_poly.pdbx_strand_id
1 'polypeptide(L)'
;MSYNFAYVRQHYQVPAEIGRRVIAYGKPGIILADRGHYIGVVLDEDSKKRISNYHPTHEVQYGEMAETLPLKEWKVIPPWVDWFDVEHYIGDARHWVKTVWAATRSQAKYKAYEDLQDNCYSSKAMCYFKARRA
;
A
#
# COMPACT_ATOMS: atom_id res chain seq x y z
N MET A 1 5.08 -8.75 -0.42
CA MET A 1 5.11 -9.18 0.99
C MET A 1 3.83 -9.95 1.29
N SER A 2 3.91 -11.06 2.04
CA SER A 2 2.73 -11.73 2.58
C SER A 2 2.14 -10.83 3.67
N TYR A 3 1.03 -10.16 3.37
CA TYR A 3 0.25 -9.34 4.32
C TYR A 3 -0.46 -10.25 5.31
N ASN A 4 0.31 -10.97 6.12
CA ASN A 4 -0.24 -12.00 6.97
C ASN A 4 -0.49 -11.39 8.34
N PHE A 5 -1.71 -10.86 8.52
CA PHE A 5 -2.31 -10.46 9.80
C PHE A 5 -2.31 -11.59 10.86
N ALA A 6 -1.46 -12.60 10.76
CA ALA A 6 -1.28 -13.70 11.68
C ALA A 6 -1.21 -13.21 13.13
N TYR A 7 -0.36 -12.21 13.41
CA TYR A 7 -0.27 -11.65 14.76
C TYR A 7 -1.62 -11.07 15.20
N VAL A 8 -2.21 -10.18 14.41
CA VAL A 8 -3.49 -9.54 14.75
C VAL A 8 -4.60 -10.56 14.97
N ARG A 9 -4.72 -11.53 14.05
CA ARG A 9 -5.73 -12.58 14.08
C ARG A 9 -5.55 -13.52 15.28
N GLN A 10 -4.32 -13.93 15.59
CA GLN A 10 -4.05 -14.86 16.68
C GLN A 10 -4.08 -14.17 18.05
N HIS A 11 -3.58 -12.94 18.15
CA HIS A 11 -3.50 -12.24 19.43
C HIS A 11 -4.83 -11.60 19.83
N TYR A 12 -5.47 -10.88 18.90
CA TYR A 12 -6.72 -10.18 19.18
C TYR A 12 -7.97 -10.99 18.84
N GLN A 13 -7.82 -12.16 18.21
CA GLN A 13 -8.94 -13.05 17.84
C GLN A 13 -9.99 -12.38 16.94
N VAL A 14 -9.52 -11.49 16.06
CA VAL A 14 -10.35 -10.76 15.08
C VAL A 14 -10.06 -11.26 13.67
N PRO A 15 -11.02 -11.18 12.74
CA PRO A 15 -10.81 -11.67 11.39
C PRO A 15 -10.13 -10.62 10.50
N ALA A 16 -9.06 -9.97 10.96
CA ALA A 16 -8.39 -8.90 10.20
C ALA A 16 -7.71 -9.44 8.91
N GLU A 17 -7.97 -8.78 7.77
CA GLU A 17 -7.48 -9.18 6.46
C GLU A 17 -7.50 -7.98 5.50
N ILE A 18 -6.55 -7.90 4.54
CA ILE A 18 -6.58 -6.86 3.50
C ILE A 18 -7.88 -6.97 2.70
N GLY A 19 -8.57 -5.85 2.51
CA GLY A 19 -9.82 -5.78 1.77
C GLY A 19 -11.07 -6.00 2.60
N ARG A 20 -10.94 -6.36 3.88
CA ARG A 20 -12.09 -6.50 4.76
C ARG A 20 -12.71 -5.14 5.08
N ARG A 21 -14.03 -5.06 4.98
CA ARG A 21 -14.84 -3.92 5.40
C ARG A 21 -14.84 -3.81 6.91
N VAL A 22 -14.74 -2.59 7.41
CA VAL A 22 -14.86 -2.30 8.83
C VAL A 22 -15.69 -1.06 9.06
N ILE A 23 -16.31 -0.96 10.22
CA ILE A 23 -16.81 0.29 10.79
C ILE A 23 -15.90 0.61 11.98
N ALA A 24 -15.03 1.61 11.82
CA ALA A 24 -14.08 2.05 12.83
C ALA A 24 -14.53 3.39 13.42
N TYR A 25 -14.80 3.45 14.72
CA TYR A 25 -15.34 4.65 15.39
C TYR A 25 -16.59 5.20 14.69
N GLY A 26 -17.51 4.30 14.30
CA GLY A 26 -18.74 4.64 13.58
C GLY A 26 -18.55 4.99 12.10
N LYS A 27 -17.33 4.96 11.57
CA LYS A 27 -17.02 5.34 10.18
C LYS A 27 -16.67 4.13 9.31
N PRO A 28 -17.31 3.95 8.15
CA PRO A 28 -17.02 2.82 7.26
C PRO A 28 -15.66 2.97 6.56
N GLY A 29 -14.96 1.86 6.38
CA GLY A 29 -13.67 1.81 5.71
C GLY A 29 -13.22 0.39 5.33
N ILE A 30 -12.00 0.29 4.81
CA ILE A 30 -11.38 -0.96 4.34
C ILE A 30 -9.98 -1.12 4.95
N ILE A 31 -9.68 -2.30 5.47
CA ILE A 31 -8.35 -2.68 5.94
C ILE A 31 -7.40 -2.81 4.73
N LEU A 32 -6.26 -2.12 4.76
CA LEU A 32 -5.30 -2.06 3.65
C LEU A 32 -3.83 -2.17 4.08
N ALA A 33 -3.55 -2.26 5.37
CA ALA A 33 -2.20 -2.56 5.84
C ALA A 33 -2.24 -3.33 7.17
N ASP A 34 -1.34 -4.31 7.29
CA ASP A 34 -0.95 -4.85 8.59
C ASP A 34 0.11 -3.92 9.20
N ARG A 35 -0.13 -3.49 10.45
CA ARG A 35 0.76 -2.60 11.20
C ARG A 35 1.02 -3.12 12.61
N GLY A 36 1.07 -4.44 12.78
CA GLY A 36 1.40 -5.10 14.06
C GLY A 36 0.24 -5.02 15.05
N HIS A 37 0.34 -4.17 16.08
CA HIS A 37 -0.75 -3.94 17.03
C HIS A 37 -1.91 -3.11 16.48
N TYR A 38 -1.82 -2.66 15.23
CA TYR A 38 -2.83 -1.83 14.58
C TYR A 38 -3.20 -2.42 13.22
N ILE A 39 -4.46 -2.20 12.83
CA ILE A 39 -4.91 -2.37 11.46
C ILE A 39 -4.86 -1.01 10.76
N GLY A 40 -4.29 -0.98 9.55
CA GLY A 40 -4.30 0.19 8.69
C GLY A 40 -5.59 0.25 7.89
N VAL A 41 -6.46 1.23 8.17
CA VAL A 41 -7.77 1.38 7.52
C VAL A 41 -7.78 2.65 6.69
N VAL A 42 -8.38 2.58 5.49
CA VAL A 42 -8.80 3.76 4.73
C VAL A 42 -10.29 3.93 4.91
N LEU A 43 -10.70 5.08 5.43
CA LEU A 43 -12.11 5.43 5.53
C LEU A 43 -12.68 5.80 4.15
N ASP A 44 -13.95 5.47 3.92
CA ASP A 44 -14.60 5.75 2.63
C ASP A 44 -14.68 7.25 2.35
N GLU A 45 -14.98 8.03 3.40
CA GLU A 45 -15.07 9.50 3.36
C GLU A 45 -13.72 10.20 3.09
N ASP A 46 -12.59 9.51 3.27
CA ASP A 46 -11.28 10.11 3.02
C ASP A 46 -11.01 10.16 1.51
N SER A 47 -11.14 11.37 0.95
CA SER A 47 -10.84 11.66 -0.46
C SER A 47 -9.38 11.44 -0.82
N LYS A 48 -8.45 11.56 0.14
CA LYS A 48 -7.01 11.34 -0.06
C LYS A 48 -6.62 9.87 0.09
N LYS A 49 -7.54 9.01 0.53
CA LYS A 49 -7.34 7.57 0.74
C LYS A 49 -6.13 7.27 1.64
N ARG A 50 -6.01 7.98 2.76
CA ARG A 50 -4.92 7.79 3.73
C ARG A 50 -5.18 6.56 4.57
N ILE A 51 -4.11 5.81 4.83
CA ILE A 51 -4.14 4.62 5.69
C ILE A 51 -3.84 5.08 7.12
N SER A 52 -4.86 5.06 7.98
CA SER A 52 -4.78 5.44 9.39
C SER A 52 -4.76 4.21 10.30
N ASN A 53 -4.14 4.34 11.47
CA ASN A 53 -4.05 3.25 12.45
C ASN A 53 -5.32 3.16 13.28
N TYR A 54 -5.87 1.95 13.39
CA TYR A 54 -6.97 1.63 14.30
C TYR A 54 -6.58 0.41 15.13
N HIS A 55 -6.92 0.42 16.41
CA HIS A 55 -6.66 -0.74 17.27
C HIS A 55 -7.65 -1.86 16.89
N PRO A 56 -7.22 -3.13 16.73
CA PRO A 56 -8.05 -4.17 16.15
C PRO A 56 -9.35 -4.46 16.92
N THR A 57 -9.40 -4.17 18.22
CA THR A 57 -10.56 -4.46 19.08
C THR A 57 -11.28 -3.21 19.60
N HIS A 58 -10.77 -2.00 19.35
CA HIS A 58 -11.30 -0.79 19.96
C HIS A 58 -12.24 -0.07 18.99
N GLU A 59 -13.55 -0.15 19.24
CA GLU A 59 -14.58 0.47 18.39
C GLU A 59 -14.47 0.08 16.91
N VAL A 60 -14.09 -1.18 16.64
CA VAL A 60 -14.03 -1.74 15.29
C VAL A 60 -15.06 -2.85 15.16
N GLN A 61 -15.93 -2.72 14.16
CA GLN A 61 -16.81 -3.80 13.72
C GLN A 61 -16.28 -4.33 12.39
N TYR A 62 -16.16 -5.64 12.27
CA TYR A 62 -15.68 -6.31 11.07
C TYR A 62 -16.85 -6.77 10.21
N GLY A 63 -16.82 -6.44 8.93
CA GLY A 63 -17.79 -6.88 7.93
C GLY A 63 -17.22 -7.89 6.95
N GLU A 64 -17.86 -7.95 5.78
CA GLU A 64 -17.47 -8.81 4.67
C GLU A 64 -16.25 -8.27 3.90
N MET A 65 -15.77 -9.05 2.94
CA MET A 65 -14.73 -8.59 2.02
C MET A 65 -15.30 -7.58 1.04
N ALA A 66 -14.56 -6.50 0.79
CA ALA A 66 -14.95 -5.49 -0.19
C ALA A 66 -14.89 -6.08 -1.61
N GLU A 67 -15.92 -5.82 -2.42
CA GLU A 67 -15.94 -6.20 -3.85
C GLU A 67 -14.83 -5.50 -4.64
N THR A 68 -14.49 -4.27 -4.26
CA THR A 68 -13.43 -3.48 -4.89
C THR A 68 -12.54 -2.82 -3.86
N LEU A 69 -11.22 -2.87 -4.10
CA LEU A 69 -10.25 -2.18 -3.27
C LEU A 69 -10.09 -0.73 -3.74
N PRO A 70 -9.99 0.26 -2.82
CA PRO A 70 -9.78 1.65 -3.19
C PRO A 70 -8.32 1.91 -3.63
N LEU A 71 -7.42 1.00 -3.27
CA LEU A 71 -6.04 0.99 -3.75
C LEU A 71 -5.90 -0.02 -4.87
N LYS A 72 -5.05 0.32 -5.81
CA LYS A 72 -4.70 -0.54 -6.93
C LYS A 72 -3.21 -0.79 -6.90
N GLU A 73 -2.79 -1.92 -7.42
CA GLU A 73 -1.38 -2.28 -7.50
C GLU A 73 -0.69 -1.51 -8.64
N TRP A 74 0.54 -1.07 -8.38
CA TRP A 74 1.40 -0.36 -9.31
C TRP A 74 2.80 -0.93 -9.26
N LYS A 75 3.42 -1.06 -10.42
CA LYS A 75 4.88 -1.25 -10.55
C LYS A 75 5.50 0.11 -10.84
N VAL A 76 6.51 0.47 -10.07
CA VAL A 76 7.21 1.75 -10.17
C VAL A 76 8.71 1.50 -10.27
N ILE A 77 9.38 2.23 -11.16
CA ILE A 77 10.84 2.21 -11.30
C ILE A 77 11.42 3.62 -11.15
N PRO A 78 12.66 3.73 -10.64
CA PRO A 78 13.34 5.00 -10.52
C PRO A 78 13.76 5.55 -11.90
N PRO A 79 14.18 6.83 -11.98
CA PRO A 79 14.45 7.52 -13.24
C PRO A 79 15.58 6.92 -14.06
N TRP A 80 16.57 6.31 -13.39
CA TRP A 80 17.76 5.70 -14.01
C TRP A 80 17.53 4.27 -14.51
N VAL A 81 16.31 3.74 -14.36
CA VAL A 81 15.93 2.42 -14.87
C VAL A 81 14.92 2.57 -16.00
N ASP A 82 15.00 1.69 -16.98
CA ASP A 82 14.01 1.58 -18.04
C ASP A 82 13.17 0.30 -17.96
N TRP A 83 11.93 0.38 -18.44
CA TRP A 83 11.05 -0.77 -18.49
C TRP A 83 11.57 -1.84 -19.46
N PHE A 84 12.24 -1.43 -20.55
CA PHE A 84 12.89 -2.36 -21.46
C PHE A 84 13.89 -3.24 -20.72
N ASP A 85 14.77 -2.65 -19.91
CA ASP A 85 15.78 -3.40 -19.15
C ASP A 85 15.13 -4.35 -18.13
N VAL A 86 14.06 -3.90 -17.48
CA VAL A 86 13.27 -4.72 -16.54
C VAL A 86 12.64 -5.94 -17.23
N GLU A 87 12.08 -5.73 -18.42
CA GLU A 87 11.38 -6.77 -19.21
C GLU A 87 12.34 -7.76 -19.85
N HIS A 88 13.48 -7.28 -20.34
CA HIS A 88 14.50 -8.08 -21.00
C HIS A 88 15.58 -8.62 -20.06
N TYR A 89 15.40 -8.46 -18.74
CA TYR A 89 16.31 -8.98 -17.71
C TYR A 89 17.75 -8.47 -17.89
N ILE A 90 17.89 -7.21 -18.30
CA ILE A 90 19.19 -6.58 -18.54
C ILE A 90 19.73 -6.04 -17.20
N GLY A 91 20.93 -6.50 -16.83
CA GLY A 91 21.62 -6.05 -15.62
C GLY A 91 20.81 -6.29 -14.34
N ASP A 92 20.83 -5.29 -13.45
CA ASP A 92 20.13 -5.32 -12.15
C ASP A 92 18.79 -4.57 -12.17
N ALA A 93 18.26 -4.20 -13.34
CA ALA A 93 17.07 -3.34 -13.47
C ALA A 93 15.85 -3.81 -12.65
N ARG A 94 15.63 -5.13 -12.55
CA ARG A 94 14.53 -5.71 -11.76
C ARG A 94 14.66 -5.49 -10.25
N HIS A 95 15.89 -5.34 -9.74
CA HIS A 95 16.15 -5.05 -8.32
C HIS A 95 15.45 -3.76 -7.88
N TRP A 96 15.34 -2.80 -8.81
CA TRP A 96 14.82 -1.47 -8.55
C TRP A 96 13.30 -1.34 -8.70
N VAL A 97 12.62 -2.40 -9.17
CA VAL A 97 11.16 -2.38 -9.34
C VAL A 97 10.49 -2.42 -7.97
N LYS A 98 9.69 -1.40 -7.67
CA LYS A 98 8.83 -1.36 -6.48
C LYS A 98 7.40 -1.66 -6.85
N THR A 99 6.82 -2.63 -6.15
CA THR A 99 5.39 -2.93 -6.24
C THR A 99 4.68 -2.27 -5.07
N VAL A 100 3.79 -1.33 -5.36
CA VAL A 100 3.13 -0.49 -4.36
C VAL A 100 1.62 -0.44 -4.58
N TRP A 101 0.87 -0.43 -3.48
CA TRP A 101 -0.58 -0.22 -3.50
C TRP A 101 -0.90 1.25 -3.29
N ALA A 102 -1.55 1.88 -4.26
CA ALA A 102 -1.88 3.31 -4.22
C ALA A 102 -3.17 3.64 -5.00
N ALA A 103 -3.89 4.68 -4.58
CA ALA A 103 -5.10 5.10 -5.29
C ALA A 103 -4.75 5.76 -6.63
N THR A 104 -3.72 6.61 -6.63
CA THR A 104 -3.28 7.36 -7.83
C THR A 104 -1.86 7.02 -8.25
N ARG A 105 -1.53 7.33 -9.51
CA ARG A 105 -0.17 7.17 -10.06
C ARG A 105 0.86 8.00 -9.28
N SER A 106 0.50 9.22 -8.89
CA SER A 106 1.39 10.11 -8.13
C SER A 106 1.66 9.58 -6.73
N GLN A 107 0.64 9.03 -6.05
CA GLN A 107 0.83 8.37 -4.76
C GLN A 107 1.72 7.13 -4.89
N ALA A 108 1.58 6.35 -5.97
CA ALA A 108 2.45 5.21 -6.23
C ALA A 108 3.92 5.65 -6.36
N LYS A 109 4.18 6.69 -7.17
CA LYS A 109 5.53 7.26 -7.33
C LYS A 109 6.11 7.74 -6.01
N TYR A 110 5.32 8.46 -5.20
CA TYR A 110 5.76 8.98 -3.92
C TYR A 110 6.14 7.86 -2.94
N LYS A 111 5.29 6.82 -2.80
CA LYS A 111 5.62 5.65 -1.96
C LYS A 111 6.90 4.94 -2.40
N ALA A 112 7.06 4.73 -3.70
CA ALA A 112 8.28 4.12 -4.24
C ALA A 112 9.51 5.03 -4.06
N TYR A 113 9.33 6.35 -4.08
CA TYR A 113 10.37 7.32 -3.77
C TYR A 113 10.78 7.25 -2.30
N GLU A 114 9.85 7.18 -1.34
CA GLU A 114 10.19 7.03 0.09
C GLU A 114 11.09 5.80 0.33
N ASP A 115 10.84 4.69 -0.35
CA ASP A 115 11.67 3.47 -0.27
C ASP A 115 13.05 3.59 -0.96
N LEU A 116 13.22 4.52 -1.90
CA LEU A 116 14.41 4.67 -2.76
C LEU A 116 15.08 6.03 -2.59
N GLN A 117 14.65 6.85 -1.63
CA GLN A 117 15.09 8.23 -1.50
C GLN A 117 16.57 8.33 -1.22
N ASP A 118 17.14 7.35 -0.51
CA ASP A 118 18.58 7.29 -0.19
C ASP A 118 19.44 7.03 -1.43
N ASN A 119 18.83 6.48 -2.49
CA ASN A 119 19.47 6.30 -3.80
C ASN A 119 19.24 7.50 -4.74
N CYS A 120 18.48 8.51 -4.31
CA CYS A 120 18.17 9.68 -5.12
C CYS A 120 19.09 10.84 -4.75
N TYR A 121 19.77 11.43 -5.74
CA TYR A 121 20.59 12.64 -5.54
C TYR A 121 19.78 13.90 -5.21
N SER A 122 18.46 13.88 -5.43
CA SER A 122 17.58 15.04 -5.19
C SER A 122 16.14 14.59 -4.97
N SER A 123 15.40 15.35 -4.14
CA SER A 123 13.95 15.20 -3.99
C SER A 123 13.18 15.38 -5.31
N LYS A 124 13.76 16.07 -6.30
CA LYS A 124 13.20 16.19 -7.65
C LYS A 124 13.19 14.85 -8.41
N ALA A 125 13.97 13.86 -7.98
CA ALA A 125 14.00 12.54 -8.62
C ALA A 125 12.60 11.92 -8.71
N MET A 126 11.76 12.11 -7.68
CA MET A 126 10.38 11.62 -7.62
C MET A 126 9.55 11.99 -8.86
N CYS A 127 9.76 13.19 -9.44
CA CYS A 127 9.02 13.63 -10.63
C CYS A 127 9.25 12.70 -11.83
N TYR A 128 10.44 12.11 -11.92
CA TYR A 128 10.90 11.30 -13.03
C TYR A 128 10.70 9.79 -12.84
N PHE A 129 10.21 9.36 -11.66
CA PHE A 129 9.82 7.95 -11.45
C PHE A 129 8.79 7.54 -12.49
N LYS A 130 8.91 6.32 -13.04
CA LYS A 130 7.96 5.79 -14.02
C LYS A 130 7.08 4.77 -13.32
N ALA A 131 5.76 4.90 -13.48
CA ALA A 131 4.78 4.01 -12.85
C ALA A 131 3.80 3.46 -13.88
N ARG A 132 3.54 2.14 -13.81
CA ARG A 132 2.56 1.40 -14.60
C ARG A 132 1.65 0.55 -13.70
N ARG A 133 0.46 0.22 -14.20
CA ARG A 133 -0.40 -0.78 -13.55
C ARG A 133 0.33 -2.12 -13.50
N ALA A 134 0.21 -2.81 -12.36
CA ALA A 134 0.83 -4.12 -12.19
C ALA A 134 0.11 -5.18 -13.02
#